data_AF-A0A3D9U9K8-F1
#
_entry.id   AF-A0A3D9U9K8-F1
#
_cell.length_a   1.000
_cell.length_b   1.000
_cell.length_c   1.000
_cell.angle_alpha   90.00
_cell.angle_beta   90.00
_cell.angle_gamma   90.00
#
_symmetry.space_group_name_H-M   'P 1'
#
loop_
_entity.id
_entity.type
_entity.pdbx_description
1 polymer ?
#
loop_
_entity_poly.entity_id
_entity_poly.type
_entity_poly.pdbx_seq_one_letter_code
_entity_poly.pdbx_strand_id
1 'polypeptide(L)'
;MNRRQPRPFADVKHSGLDDDIEPTASNTATTPRTRSGAAARRATSAAAVGLDFSTRWSDETMNRAKAAHLVDRVHDAKSTPTSFNGWVAVAVQMWARLSPSRRAQERKSLTLPPATAGASRPRKFRLPEGARIALEDAMRADELTGHREGRGTFVTHAVMHAINAASSRNGGDLSI
;
A
#
# COMPACT_ATOMS: atom_id res chain seq x y z
N MET A 1 41.34 2.92 -31.69
CA MET A 1 41.00 3.57 -30.40
C MET A 1 39.99 2.68 -29.67
N ASN A 2 40.44 2.02 -28.60
CA ASN A 2 39.69 1.03 -27.82
C ASN A 2 38.61 1.69 -26.93
N ARG A 3 37.38 1.16 -26.95
CA ARG A 3 36.44 1.31 -25.84
C ARG A 3 35.89 -0.06 -25.44
N ARG A 4 36.11 -0.38 -24.16
CA ARG A 4 35.81 -1.65 -23.47
C ARG A 4 34.30 -1.88 -23.38
N GLN A 5 33.88 -3.12 -23.61
CA GLN A 5 32.54 -3.60 -23.26
C GLN A 5 32.47 -4.04 -21.79
N PRO A 6 31.34 -3.86 -21.09
CA PRO A 6 31.15 -4.35 -19.72
C PRO A 6 30.83 -5.86 -19.70
N ARG A 7 31.47 -6.61 -18.81
CA ARG A 7 31.20 -8.03 -18.55
C ARG A 7 30.04 -8.20 -17.55
N PRO A 8 29.23 -9.27 -17.65
CA PRO A 8 28.20 -9.59 -16.67
C PRO A 8 28.80 -10.19 -15.37
N PHE A 9 28.21 -9.86 -14.22
CA PHE A 9 28.49 -10.44 -12.92
C PHE A 9 27.81 -11.81 -12.79
N ALA A 10 28.54 -12.88 -13.04
CA ALA A 10 28.17 -14.23 -12.60
C ALA A 10 29.46 -15.05 -12.43
N ASP A 11 30.01 -15.09 -11.21
CA ASP A 11 30.76 -16.23 -10.67
C ASP A 11 31.13 -15.92 -9.21
N VAL A 12 30.39 -16.47 -8.25
CA VAL A 12 30.92 -16.70 -6.89
C VAL A 12 30.61 -18.14 -6.55
N LYS A 13 31.62 -18.98 -6.70
CA LYS A 13 31.62 -20.38 -6.25
C LYS A 13 31.74 -20.43 -4.73
N HIS A 14 30.83 -21.18 -4.11
CA HIS A 14 31.03 -21.72 -2.77
C HIS A 14 32.11 -22.80 -2.82
N SER A 15 33.11 -22.69 -1.94
CA SER A 15 34.03 -23.79 -1.63
C SER A 15 34.19 -23.80 -0.13
N GLY A 16 33.84 -24.94 0.47
CA GLY A 16 33.80 -25.15 1.90
C GLY A 16 35.17 -25.39 2.52
N LEU A 17 35.15 -25.50 3.84
CA LEU A 17 36.07 -26.33 4.60
C LEU A 17 35.36 -26.71 5.91
N ASP A 18 35.06 -28.00 6.03
CA ASP A 18 34.88 -28.71 7.29
C ASP A 18 36.20 -28.66 8.09
N ASP A 19 36.11 -28.47 9.41
CA ASP A 19 37.09 -29.01 10.35
C ASP A 19 36.40 -29.30 11.70
N ASP A 20 36.35 -30.60 12.01
CA ASP A 20 35.85 -31.29 13.20
C ASP A 20 36.73 -31.02 14.42
N ILE A 21 36.19 -30.65 15.61
CA ILE A 21 36.68 -31.11 16.94
C ILE A 21 35.54 -31.03 17.98
N GLU A 22 35.05 -32.19 18.45
CA GLU A 22 34.48 -32.44 19.79
C GLU A 22 35.57 -33.15 20.66
N PRO A 23 35.41 -33.47 21.97
CA PRO A 23 34.42 -33.06 22.99
C PRO A 23 35.05 -32.70 24.37
N THR A 24 34.30 -32.12 25.32
CA THR A 24 34.44 -32.45 26.77
C THR A 24 33.20 -32.02 27.56
N ALA A 25 32.71 -32.93 28.41
CA ALA A 25 31.55 -32.77 29.28
C ALA A 25 31.88 -32.10 30.63
N SER A 26 30.91 -31.40 31.23
CA SER A 26 30.61 -31.47 32.67
C SER A 26 29.30 -30.78 33.04
N ASN A 27 28.48 -31.51 33.80
CA ASN A 27 27.15 -31.19 34.29
C ASN A 27 27.13 -30.11 35.38
N THR A 28 26.09 -29.27 35.43
CA THR A 28 25.40 -28.97 36.70
C THR A 28 23.94 -28.59 36.47
N ALA A 29 23.07 -29.15 37.30
CA ALA A 29 21.62 -29.14 37.24
C ALA A 29 20.96 -27.76 37.41
N THR A 30 19.77 -27.58 36.81
CA THR A 30 18.57 -27.02 37.47
C THR A 30 17.36 -27.21 36.54
N THR A 31 16.39 -28.00 36.98
CA THR A 31 15.08 -28.22 36.34
C THR A 31 14.23 -26.95 36.42
N PRO A 32 13.75 -26.35 35.31
CA PRO A 32 12.69 -25.36 35.37
C PRO A 32 11.33 -26.05 35.23
N ARG A 33 10.70 -26.20 36.40
CA ARG A 33 9.29 -25.93 36.69
C ARG A 33 8.41 -25.57 35.47
N THR A 34 7.40 -26.41 35.25
CA THR A 34 6.21 -26.18 34.42
C THR A 34 5.71 -24.74 34.56
N ARG A 35 5.80 -23.96 33.47
CA ARG A 35 4.88 -22.85 33.17
C ARG A 35 4.34 -23.04 31.77
N SER A 36 3.36 -23.92 31.69
CA SER A 36 2.36 -23.89 30.62
C SER A 36 1.72 -22.51 30.63
N GLY A 37 1.89 -21.73 29.56
CA GLY A 37 1.32 -20.38 29.45
C GLY A 37 1.98 -19.43 28.45
N ALA A 38 3.16 -19.76 27.90
CA ALA A 38 3.87 -18.86 26.96
C ALA A 38 3.66 -19.19 25.46
N ALA A 39 3.03 -20.32 25.13
CA ALA A 39 2.85 -20.75 23.74
C ALA A 39 1.54 -20.24 23.08
N ALA A 40 0.69 -19.50 23.81
CA ALA A 40 -0.58 -18.98 23.28
C ALA A 40 -0.54 -17.49 22.88
N ARG A 41 0.64 -16.85 22.87
CA ARG A 41 0.78 -15.42 22.52
C ARG A 41 1.65 -15.14 21.30
N ARG A 42 2.12 -16.17 20.60
CA ARG A 42 2.98 -16.01 19.42
C ARG A 42 2.39 -16.63 18.15
N ALA A 43 1.06 -16.69 18.07
CA ALA A 43 0.30 -17.17 16.92
C ALA A 43 -0.77 -16.17 16.44
N THR A 44 -0.59 -14.86 16.69
CA THR A 44 -1.51 -13.80 16.21
C THR A 44 -0.87 -12.75 15.30
N SER A 45 0.41 -12.91 14.91
CA SER A 45 1.14 -11.87 14.17
C SER A 45 1.35 -12.14 12.67
N ALA A 46 0.51 -12.97 12.05
CA ALA A 46 0.52 -13.16 10.58
C ALA A 46 -0.84 -12.84 9.92
N ALA A 47 -1.86 -12.46 10.69
CA ALA A 47 -3.22 -12.19 10.18
C ALA A 47 -3.58 -10.68 10.06
N ALA A 48 -2.67 -9.79 10.45
CA ALA A 48 -2.85 -8.34 10.42
C ALA A 48 -2.07 -7.66 9.27
N VAL A 49 -1.89 -8.34 8.14
CA VAL A 49 -1.01 -7.87 7.04
C VAL A 49 -1.79 -6.96 6.07
N GLY A 50 -2.36 -5.89 6.61
CA GLY A 50 -3.12 -4.88 5.86
C GLY A 50 -3.38 -3.63 6.69
N LEU A 51 -3.68 -2.52 6.03
CA LEU A 51 -3.97 -1.26 6.71
C LEU A 51 -5.48 -1.04 6.80
N ASP A 52 -6.02 -1.10 8.01
CA ASP A 52 -7.36 -0.60 8.28
C ASP A 52 -7.31 0.93 8.43
N PHE A 53 -8.15 1.63 7.68
CA PHE A 53 -8.29 3.07 7.78
C PHE A 53 -9.75 3.47 7.71
N SER A 54 -10.07 4.59 8.35
CA SER A 54 -11.40 5.19 8.29
C SER A 54 -11.35 6.45 7.45
N THR A 55 -12.29 6.61 6.53
CA THR A 55 -12.47 7.87 5.81
C THR A 55 -13.76 8.55 6.25
N ARG A 56 -13.75 9.89 6.19
CA ARG A 56 -14.91 10.75 6.41
C ARG A 56 -15.35 11.37 5.09
N TRP A 57 -15.41 10.56 4.04
CA TRP A 57 -15.91 11.00 2.74
C TRP A 57 -17.39 11.38 2.83
N SER A 58 -17.79 12.47 2.18
CA SER A 58 -19.20 12.79 2.01
C SER A 58 -19.89 11.71 1.16
N ASP A 59 -21.21 11.60 1.27
CA ASP A 59 -21.96 10.66 0.43
C ASP A 59 -21.83 11.00 -1.06
N GLU A 60 -21.70 12.28 -1.42
CA GLU A 60 -21.38 12.72 -2.78
C GLU A 60 -20.05 12.14 -3.28
N THR A 61 -18.99 12.26 -2.46
CA THR A 61 -17.66 11.70 -2.79
C THR A 61 -17.75 10.18 -2.97
N MET A 62 -18.51 9.52 -2.09
CA MET A 62 -18.70 8.08 -2.15
C MET A 62 -19.44 7.67 -3.43
N ASN A 63 -20.48 8.41 -3.82
CA ASN A 63 -21.25 8.15 -5.03
C ASN A 63 -20.40 8.38 -6.28
N ARG A 64 -19.62 9.46 -6.33
CA ARG A 64 -18.65 9.71 -7.42
C ARG A 64 -17.60 8.61 -7.52
N ALA A 65 -17.05 8.15 -6.39
CA ALA A 65 -16.08 7.05 -6.38
C ALA A 65 -16.70 5.74 -6.91
N LYS A 66 -17.94 5.42 -6.50
CA LYS A 66 -18.66 4.24 -7.02
C LYS A 66 -18.96 4.36 -8.51
N ALA A 67 -19.37 5.54 -8.98
CA ALA A 67 -19.60 5.77 -10.41
C ALA A 67 -18.31 5.61 -11.20
N ALA A 68 -17.19 6.18 -10.74
CA ALA A 68 -15.87 5.98 -11.35
C ALA A 68 -15.46 4.50 -11.39
N HIS A 69 -15.69 3.75 -10.32
CA HIS A 69 -15.45 2.31 -10.30
C HIS A 69 -16.28 1.56 -11.35
N LEU A 70 -17.55 1.92 -11.52
CA LEU A 70 -18.41 1.33 -12.54
C LEU A 70 -17.97 1.70 -13.95
N VAL A 71 -17.63 2.97 -14.21
CA VAL A 71 -17.05 3.44 -15.48
C VAL A 71 -15.78 2.63 -15.81
N ASP A 72 -14.89 2.45 -14.85
CA ASP A 72 -13.67 1.65 -15.03
C ASP A 72 -13.97 0.21 -15.40
N ARG A 73 -14.99 -0.39 -14.77
CA ARG A 73 -15.43 -1.75 -15.10
C ARG A 73 -16.08 -1.84 -16.48
N VAL A 74 -16.75 -0.80 -16.96
CA VAL A 74 -17.32 -0.75 -18.32
C VAL A 74 -16.19 -0.66 -19.35
N HIS A 75 -15.18 0.18 -19.11
CA HIS A 75 -14.05 0.35 -20.02
C HIS A 75 -13.09 -0.84 -20.02
N ASP A 76 -12.80 -1.43 -18.87
CA ASP A 76 -11.90 -2.58 -18.74
C ASP A 76 -12.34 -3.51 -17.62
N ALA A 77 -13.32 -4.36 -17.93
CA ALA A 77 -13.86 -5.34 -17.00
C ALA A 77 -12.85 -6.41 -16.55
N LYS A 78 -11.80 -6.67 -17.34
CA LYS A 78 -10.82 -7.73 -17.05
C LYS A 78 -9.77 -7.27 -16.06
N SER A 79 -9.29 -6.03 -16.19
CA SER A 79 -8.25 -5.48 -15.31
C SER A 79 -8.82 -4.76 -14.09
N THR A 80 -10.07 -4.30 -14.14
CA THR A 80 -10.69 -3.56 -13.04
C THR A 80 -11.24 -4.50 -11.97
N PRO A 81 -10.86 -4.35 -10.69
CA PRO A 81 -11.39 -5.18 -9.61
C PRO A 81 -12.91 -5.13 -9.52
N THR A 82 -13.55 -6.30 -9.34
CA THR A 82 -15.01 -6.37 -9.13
C THR A 82 -15.44 -5.68 -7.83
N SER A 83 -14.61 -5.75 -6.79
CA SER A 83 -14.88 -5.13 -5.50
C SER A 83 -14.42 -3.67 -5.46
N PHE A 84 -15.24 -2.81 -4.87
CA PHE A 84 -14.90 -1.40 -4.68
C PHE A 84 -13.63 -1.21 -3.83
N ASN A 85 -13.45 -2.02 -2.77
CA ASN A 85 -12.24 -1.95 -1.94
C ASN A 85 -10.98 -2.37 -2.73
N GLY A 86 -11.09 -3.34 -3.63
CA GLY A 86 -10.00 -3.70 -4.55
C GLY A 86 -9.66 -2.55 -5.50
N TRP A 87 -10.67 -1.87 -6.03
CA TRP A 87 -10.48 -0.68 -6.86
C TRP A 87 -9.77 0.46 -6.09
N VAL A 88 -10.16 0.72 -4.84
CA VAL A 88 -9.46 1.70 -3.97
C VAL A 88 -7.99 1.30 -3.76
N ALA A 89 -7.70 0.01 -3.55
CA ALA A 89 -6.32 -0.45 -3.41
C ALA A 89 -5.49 -0.21 -4.69
N VAL A 90 -6.08 -0.44 -5.87
CA VAL A 90 -5.44 -0.11 -7.15
C VAL A 90 -5.22 1.39 -7.28
N ALA A 91 -6.20 2.23 -6.93
CA ALA A 91 -6.06 3.68 -6.96
C ALA A 91 -4.90 4.16 -6.08
N VAL A 92 -4.77 3.61 -4.87
CA VAL A 92 -3.64 3.90 -3.95
C VAL A 92 -2.30 3.52 -4.58
N GLN A 93 -2.20 2.35 -5.19
CA GLN A 93 -0.97 1.92 -5.85
C GLN A 93 -0.62 2.80 -7.05
N MET A 94 -1.61 3.19 -7.86
CA MET A 94 -1.40 4.08 -9.01
C MET A 94 -0.92 5.47 -8.56
N TRP A 95 -1.51 6.01 -7.50
CA TRP A 95 -1.07 7.27 -6.90
C TRP A 95 0.33 7.19 -6.28
N ALA A 96 0.64 6.08 -5.61
CA ALA A 96 1.96 5.83 -5.01
C ALA A 96 3.08 5.71 -6.06
N ARG A 97 2.77 5.21 -7.26
CA ARG A 97 3.72 5.11 -8.38
C ARG A 97 4.14 6.45 -8.98
N LEU A 98 3.37 7.52 -8.75
CA LEU A 98 3.75 8.86 -9.18
C LEU A 98 5.02 9.32 -8.44
N SER A 99 5.81 10.21 -9.05
CA SER A 99 6.91 10.87 -8.33
C SER A 99 6.34 11.86 -7.29
N PRO A 100 7.08 12.19 -6.22
CA PRO A 100 6.64 13.20 -5.25
C PRO A 100 6.25 14.53 -5.90
N SER A 101 7.05 15.01 -6.87
CA SER A 101 6.75 16.24 -7.62
C SER A 101 5.48 16.12 -8.44
N ARG A 102 5.21 14.95 -9.04
CA ARG A 102 3.96 14.74 -9.80
C ARG A 102 2.76 14.69 -8.86
N ARG A 103 2.83 13.99 -7.73
CA ARG A 103 1.77 14.02 -6.71
C ARG A 103 1.50 15.44 -6.22
N ALA A 104 2.54 16.22 -5.93
CA ALA A 104 2.39 17.61 -5.52
C ALA A 104 1.69 18.47 -6.58
N GLN A 105 1.98 18.24 -7.87
CA GLN A 105 1.31 18.94 -8.95
C GLN A 105 -0.17 18.50 -9.09
N GLU A 106 -0.44 17.21 -9.06
CA GLU A 106 -1.80 16.66 -9.14
C GLU A 106 -2.67 17.11 -7.95
N ARG A 107 -2.12 17.18 -6.73
CA ARG A 107 -2.87 17.70 -5.57
C ARG A 107 -3.43 19.11 -5.78
N LYS A 108 -2.77 19.95 -6.59
CA LYS A 108 -3.25 21.31 -6.89
C LYS A 108 -4.48 21.33 -7.78
N SER A 109 -4.68 20.29 -8.61
CA SER A 109 -5.86 20.15 -9.46
C SER A 109 -6.99 19.34 -8.80
N LEU A 110 -6.72 18.70 -7.65
CA LEU A 110 -7.73 17.96 -6.91
C LEU A 110 -8.60 18.92 -6.09
N THR A 111 -9.86 19.04 -6.47
CA THR A 111 -10.88 19.62 -5.60
C THR A 111 -11.23 18.60 -4.52
N LEU A 112 -10.68 18.79 -3.32
CA LEU A 112 -11.08 18.00 -2.16
C LEU A 112 -12.48 18.45 -1.70
N PRO A 113 -13.39 17.51 -1.41
CA PRO A 113 -14.66 17.86 -0.81
C PRO A 113 -14.41 18.54 0.54
N PRO A 114 -15.25 19.52 0.94
CA PRO A 114 -15.11 20.16 2.24
C PRO A 114 -15.15 19.09 3.33
N ALA A 115 -14.13 19.08 4.19
CA ALA A 115 -14.15 18.25 5.37
C ALA A 115 -15.38 18.66 6.18
N THR A 116 -16.29 17.72 6.45
CA THR A 116 -17.30 17.76 7.52
C THR A 116 -18.70 18.35 7.28
N ALA A 117 -19.06 18.96 6.14
CA ALA A 117 -20.47 19.31 5.91
C ALA A 117 -21.28 18.06 5.51
N GLY A 118 -21.98 17.44 6.48
CA GLY A 118 -22.80 16.24 6.24
C GLY A 118 -22.03 14.91 6.22
N ALA A 119 -20.86 14.84 6.87
CA ALA A 119 -20.06 13.63 6.89
C ALA A 119 -20.84 12.44 7.49
N SER A 120 -21.11 11.43 6.67
CA SER A 120 -21.68 10.17 7.10
C SER A 120 -20.70 9.44 8.05
N ARG A 121 -21.22 8.50 8.86
CA ARG A 121 -20.42 7.74 9.84
C ARG A 121 -19.10 7.27 9.21
N PRO A 122 -17.96 7.36 9.92
CA PRO A 122 -16.66 7.00 9.37
C PRO A 122 -16.71 5.58 8.80
N ARG A 123 -16.37 5.45 7.52
CA ARG A 123 -16.41 4.18 6.80
C ARG A 123 -15.04 3.52 6.88
N LYS A 124 -15.02 2.25 7.26
CA LYS A 124 -13.80 1.46 7.39
C LYS A 124 -13.45 0.79 6.08
N PHE A 125 -12.20 0.90 5.68
CA PHE A 125 -11.62 0.26 4.51
C PHE A 125 -10.37 -0.48 4.94
N ARG A 126 -10.04 -1.55 4.21
CA ARG A 126 -8.83 -2.34 4.46
C ARG A 126 -7.99 -2.40 3.19
N LEU A 127 -6.79 -1.83 3.24
CA LEU A 127 -5.83 -2.00 2.16
C LEU A 127 -5.09 -3.34 2.30
N PRO A 128 -4.93 -4.11 1.22
CA PRO A 128 -4.03 -5.25 1.21
C PRO A 128 -2.58 -4.78 1.38
N GLU A 129 -1.72 -5.66 1.85
CA GLU A 129 -0.34 -5.34 2.20
C GLU A 129 0.43 -4.59 1.11
N GLY A 130 0.34 -5.04 -0.15
CA GLY A 130 1.06 -4.40 -1.24
C GLY A 130 0.65 -2.94 -1.44
N ALA A 131 -0.63 -2.60 -1.24
CA ALA A 131 -1.10 -1.21 -1.30
C ALA A 131 -0.66 -0.40 -0.07
N ARG A 132 -0.58 -1.04 1.11
CA ARG A 132 -0.06 -0.41 2.34
C ARG A 132 1.41 -0.04 2.19
N ILE A 133 2.25 -0.97 1.74
CA ILE A 133 3.69 -0.73 1.55
C ILE A 133 3.91 0.41 0.55
N ALA A 134 3.24 0.34 -0.61
CA ALA A 134 3.36 1.39 -1.63
C ALA A 134 2.95 2.78 -1.09
N LEU A 135 1.88 2.84 -0.30
CA LEU A 135 1.44 4.07 0.36
C LEU A 135 2.51 4.60 1.33
N GLU A 136 3.06 3.75 2.19
CA GLU A 136 4.05 4.17 3.19
C GLU A 136 5.35 4.66 2.57
N ASP A 137 5.82 3.98 1.52
CA ASP A 137 7.02 4.40 0.78
C ASP A 137 6.79 5.71 0.03
N ALA A 138 5.63 5.88 -0.60
CA ALA A 138 5.26 7.13 -1.25
C ALA A 138 5.14 8.30 -0.27
N MET A 139 4.54 8.09 0.89
CA MET A 139 4.45 9.10 1.95
C MET A 139 5.84 9.48 2.49
N ARG A 140 6.73 8.50 2.69
CA ARG A 140 8.12 8.77 3.08
C ARG A 140 8.85 9.60 2.02
N ALA A 141 8.67 9.28 0.74
CA ALA A 141 9.27 10.04 -0.35
C ALA A 141 8.73 11.49 -0.41
N ASP A 142 7.44 11.69 -0.13
CA ASP A 142 6.83 13.03 -0.07
C ASP A 142 7.37 13.83 1.13
N GLU A 143 7.56 13.17 2.27
CA GLU A 143 8.12 13.80 3.47
C GLU A 143 9.55 14.30 3.24
N LEU A 144 10.38 13.55 2.49
CA LEU A 144 11.71 14.00 2.08
C LEU A 144 11.70 15.24 1.18
N THR A 145 10.58 15.51 0.50
CA THR A 145 10.37 16.75 -0.28
C THR A 145 9.67 17.86 0.51
N GLY A 146 9.50 17.67 1.83
CA GLY A 146 8.88 18.64 2.73
C GLY A 146 7.35 18.58 2.81
N HIS A 147 6.71 17.56 2.22
CA HIS A 147 5.26 17.38 2.29
C HIS A 147 4.86 16.25 3.24
N ARG A 148 4.16 16.58 4.33
CA ARG A 148 3.66 15.61 5.29
C ARG A 148 2.13 15.60 5.29
N GLU A 149 1.54 14.43 5.07
CA GLU A 149 0.09 14.23 5.15
C GLU A 149 -0.27 12.98 5.95
N GLY A 150 -1.55 12.82 6.29
CA GLY A 150 -2.06 11.62 6.96
C GLY A 150 -2.44 10.52 5.96
N ARG A 151 -2.39 9.26 6.39
CA ARG A 151 -2.74 8.10 5.53
C ARG A 151 -4.14 8.22 4.89
N GLY A 152 -5.14 8.67 5.66
CA GLY A 152 -6.49 8.88 5.13
C GLY A 152 -6.57 9.98 4.07
N THR A 153 -5.77 11.04 4.20
CA THR A 153 -5.66 12.11 3.21
C THR A 153 -4.99 11.59 1.94
N PHE A 154 -3.91 10.83 2.08
CA PHE A 154 -3.21 10.19 0.96
C PHE A 154 -4.17 9.29 0.16
N VAL A 155 -4.96 8.45 0.83
CA VAL A 155 -5.96 7.61 0.16
C VAL A 155 -7.06 8.45 -0.50
N THR A 156 -7.47 9.54 0.13
CA THR A 156 -8.46 10.46 -0.47
C THR A 156 -7.91 11.08 -1.75
N HIS A 157 -6.65 11.54 -1.76
CA HIS A 157 -6.01 12.04 -2.98
C HIS A 157 -5.95 10.97 -4.07
N ALA A 158 -5.58 9.75 -3.73
CA ALA A 158 -5.53 8.64 -4.68
C ALA A 158 -6.89 8.36 -5.33
N VAL A 159 -7.97 8.36 -4.53
CA VAL A 159 -9.34 8.13 -5.03
C VAL A 159 -9.83 9.29 -5.88
N MET A 160 -9.57 10.53 -5.47
CA MET A 160 -9.94 11.71 -6.27
C MET A 160 -9.18 11.75 -7.60
N HIS A 161 -7.91 11.37 -7.61
CA HIS A 161 -7.15 11.22 -8.84
C HIS A 161 -7.73 10.14 -9.75
N ALA A 162 -8.11 8.98 -9.21
CA ALA A 162 -8.77 7.92 -9.97
C ALA A 162 -10.15 8.34 -10.51
N ILE A 163 -10.94 9.08 -9.72
CA ILE A 163 -12.21 9.69 -10.15
C ILE A 163 -12.01 10.59 -11.37
N ASN A 164 -11.01 11.49 -11.31
CA ASN A 164 -10.71 12.38 -12.42
C ASN A 164 -10.26 11.60 -13.66
N ALA A 165 -9.42 10.57 -13.48
CA ALA A 165 -8.97 9.71 -14.58
C ALA A 165 -10.10 8.89 -15.22
N ALA A 166 -11.07 8.42 -14.44
CA ALA A 166 -12.26 7.74 -14.95
C ALA A 166 -13.18 8.72 -15.69
N SER A 167 -13.44 9.90 -15.11
CA SER A 167 -14.24 10.96 -15.73
C SER A 167 -13.64 11.41 -17.06
N SER A 168 -12.32 11.65 -17.12
CA SER A 168 -11.65 12.01 -18.38
C SER A 168 -11.77 10.93 -19.46
N ARG A 169 -11.80 9.64 -19.09
CA ARG A 169 -12.02 8.55 -20.05
C ARG A 169 -13.45 8.48 -20.56
N ASN A 170 -14.42 8.88 -19.74
CA ASN A 170 -15.84 8.91 -20.09
C ASN A 170 -16.31 10.29 -20.57
N GLY A 171 -15.42 11.05 -21.24
CA GLY A 171 -15.80 12.33 -21.88
C GLY A 171 -16.04 13.50 -20.92
N GLY A 172 -15.60 13.40 -19.66
CA GLY A 172 -15.72 14.46 -18.64
C GLY A 172 -16.88 14.27 -17.67
N ASP A 173 -17.63 13.16 -17.78
CA ASP A 173 -18.74 12.84 -16.88
C ASP A 173 -18.61 11.43 -16.29
N LEU A 174 -19.23 11.17 -15.15
CA LEU A 174 -19.33 9.85 -14.53
C LEU A 174 -20.73 9.25 -14.63
N SER A 175 -21.64 9.90 -15.35
CA SER A 175 -22.93 9.30 -15.73
C SER A 175 -22.70 8.06 -16.59
N ILE A 176 -23.43 7.00 -16.27
CA ILE A 176 -23.39 5.68 -16.91
C ILE A 176 -24.80 5.31 -17.28
#